data_AF-A0A843F9M9-F1
#
_entry.id   AF-A0A843F9M9-F1
#
_cell.length_a   1.000
_cell.length_b   1.000
_cell.length_c   1.000
_cell.angle_alpha   90.00
_cell.angle_beta   90.00
_cell.angle_gamma   90.00
#
_symmetry.space_group_name_H-M   'P 1'
#
loop_
_entity.id
_entity.type
_entity.pdbx_description
1 polymer ?
#
loop_
_entity_poly.entity_id
_entity_poly.type
_entity_poly.pdbx_seq_one_letter_code
_entity_poly.pdbx_strand_id
1 'polypeptide(L)'
;MASFCDKCGHELKNENARFCDKCGADVKIRNSQTSNAQGVMMACPHCGQATPMGLDKCENCGSSLEDNTVAVIIGYIITFLLPLLGLIPAIYLLTRKNGKAKTQGVFLIGIIILMIILNLIFSFWIAYVIVFIVMVVGAFLWFNDYTLFQK
;
A
#
# COMPACT_ATOMS: atom_id res chain seq x y z
N MET A 1 19.96 2.15 -29.66
CA MET A 1 20.73 1.06 -29.02
C MET A 1 20.24 -0.24 -29.64
N ALA A 2 21.10 -1.08 -30.20
CA ALA A 2 20.65 -2.30 -30.89
C ALA A 2 20.01 -3.27 -29.88
N SER A 3 18.75 -3.64 -30.09
CA SER A 3 18.05 -4.67 -29.32
C SER A 3 18.15 -6.02 -30.05
N PHE A 4 18.41 -7.10 -29.30
CA PHE A 4 18.53 -8.44 -29.85
C PHE A 4 17.32 -9.27 -29.44
N CYS A 5 16.87 -10.18 -30.31
CA CYS A 5 15.79 -11.09 -30.00
C CYS A 5 16.25 -12.17 -29.00
N ASP A 6 15.59 -12.26 -27.84
CA ASP A 6 15.94 -13.22 -26.78
C ASP A 6 15.80 -14.70 -27.22
N LYS A 7 15.00 -14.99 -28.25
CA LYS A 7 14.81 -16.36 -28.75
C LYS A 7 15.81 -16.80 -29.81
N CYS A 8 16.32 -15.88 -30.62
CA CYS A 8 17.15 -16.25 -31.78
C CYS A 8 18.46 -15.47 -31.90
N GLY A 9 18.71 -14.52 -30.98
CA GLY A 9 19.90 -13.68 -30.96
C GLY A 9 20.03 -12.72 -32.15
N HIS A 10 19.00 -12.59 -32.99
CA HIS A 10 19.04 -11.73 -34.15
C HIS A 10 18.85 -10.25 -33.77
N GLU A 11 19.61 -9.37 -34.40
CA GLU A 11 19.51 -7.93 -34.22
C GLU A 11 18.18 -7.42 -34.78
N LEU A 12 17.42 -6.69 -33.96
CA LEU A 12 16.15 -6.11 -34.34
C LEU A 12 16.41 -4.76 -35.01
N LYS A 13 15.91 -4.61 -36.24
CA LYS A 13 16.13 -3.41 -37.05
C LYS A 13 15.41 -2.18 -36.48
N ASN A 14 14.39 -2.38 -35.65
CA ASN A 14 13.58 -1.32 -35.04
C ASN A 14 13.38 -1.59 -33.55
N GLU A 15 13.59 -0.56 -32.73
CA GLU A 15 13.42 -0.59 -31.27
C GLU A 15 11.95 -0.80 -30.83
N ASN A 16 10.99 -0.71 -31.77
CA ASN A 16 9.55 -0.86 -31.54
C ASN A 16 8.92 -2.04 -32.31
N ALA A 17 9.72 -2.95 -32.89
CA ALA A 17 9.18 -4.12 -33.59
C ALA A 17 8.45 -5.04 -32.59
N ARG A 18 7.16 -5.31 -32.82
CA ARG A 18 6.35 -6.21 -31.98
C ARG A 18 6.70 -7.69 -32.16
N PHE A 19 7.28 -8.04 -33.31
CA PHE A 19 7.66 -9.40 -33.64
C PHE A 19 9.05 -9.40 -34.28
N CYS A 20 9.80 -10.48 -34.06
CA CYS A 20 11.10 -10.65 -34.69
C CYS A 20 10.91 -11.06 -36.15
N ASP A 21 11.49 -10.28 -37.07
CA ASP A 21 11.39 -10.51 -38.52
C ASP A 21 11.96 -11.87 -38.97
N LYS A 22 12.84 -12.47 -38.16
CA LYS A 22 13.52 -13.72 -38.51
C LYS A 22 12.87 -14.97 -37.91
N CYS A 23 12.35 -14.89 -36.69
CA CYS A 23 11.82 -16.06 -35.97
C CYS A 23 10.33 -15.95 -35.63
N GLY A 24 9.69 -14.80 -35.91
CA GLY A 24 8.27 -14.54 -35.63
C GLY A 24 7.92 -14.46 -34.14
N ALA A 25 8.91 -14.50 -33.23
CA ALA A 25 8.67 -14.41 -31.80
C ALA A 25 8.22 -13.00 -31.41
N ASP A 26 7.22 -12.90 -30.52
CA ASP A 26 6.81 -11.65 -29.88
C ASP A 26 8.00 -11.03 -29.14
N VAL A 27 8.34 -9.80 -29.52
CA VAL A 27 9.34 -9.00 -28.86
C VAL A 27 8.59 -8.06 -27.93
N LYS A 28 8.61 -8.37 -26.63
CA LYS A 28 8.10 -7.47 -25.60
C LYS A 28 9.00 -6.24 -25.57
N ILE A 29 8.66 -5.22 -26.35
CA ILE A 29 9.24 -3.88 -26.22
C ILE A 29 8.97 -3.46 -24.78
N ARG A 30 10.01 -3.48 -23.94
CA ARG A 30 9.99 -2.85 -22.62
C ARG A 30 9.93 -1.35 -22.86
N ASN A 31 8.74 -0.89 -23.20
CA ASN A 31 8.41 0.52 -23.15
C ASN A 31 8.53 0.87 -21.67
N SER A 32 9.69 1.41 -21.30
CA SER A 32 9.98 1.97 -19.99
C SER A 32 9.13 3.23 -19.81
N GLN A 33 7.82 3.02 -19.70
CA GLN A 33 6.96 3.93 -18.98
C GLN A 33 7.03 3.51 -17.52
N THR A 34 7.96 4.16 -16.86
CA THR A 34 8.04 4.48 -15.44
C THR A 34 6.74 4.23 -14.66
N SER A 35 6.58 3.03 -14.14
CA SER A 35 6.08 2.84 -12.79
C SER A 35 7.20 2.19 -12.01
N ASN A 36 7.83 2.95 -11.12
CA ASN A 36 8.64 2.44 -10.02
C ASN A 36 7.73 1.54 -9.16
N ALA A 37 7.52 0.31 -9.60
CA ALA A 37 7.09 -0.77 -8.74
C ALA A 37 8.38 -1.42 -8.25
N GLN A 38 8.96 -0.86 -7.19
CA GLN A 38 9.66 -1.71 -6.24
C GLN A 38 8.65 -2.81 -5.88
N GLY A 39 8.85 -4.00 -6.43
CA GLY A 39 7.90 -5.11 -6.33
C GLY A 39 7.79 -5.56 -4.90
N VAL A 40 6.93 -4.91 -4.11
CA VAL A 40 6.32 -5.57 -2.96
C VAL A 40 5.42 -6.66 -3.49
N MET A 41 5.85 -7.87 -3.19
CA MET A 41 5.20 -9.10 -3.57
C MET A 41 4.11 -9.34 -2.54
N MET A 42 2.87 -9.47 -3.00
CA MET A 42 1.77 -9.86 -2.13
C MET A 42 1.39 -11.30 -2.42
N ALA A 43 1.17 -12.10 -1.37
CA ALA A 43 0.63 -13.43 -1.54
C ALA A 43 -0.83 -13.33 -1.98
N CYS A 44 -1.19 -13.99 -3.08
CA CYS A 44 -2.56 -14.08 -3.54
C CYS A 44 -3.42 -14.73 -2.45
N PRO A 45 -4.53 -14.11 -2.00
CA PRO A 45 -5.35 -14.63 -0.91
C PRO A 45 -6.04 -15.96 -1.25
N HIS A 46 -6.19 -16.27 -2.54
CA HIS A 46 -6.84 -17.50 -2.99
C HIS A 46 -5.88 -18.68 -3.17
N CYS A 47 -4.62 -18.46 -3.56
CA CYS A 47 -3.68 -19.55 -3.87
C CYS A 47 -2.36 -19.47 -3.10
N GLY A 48 -2.13 -18.41 -2.32
CA GLY A 48 -0.92 -18.20 -1.54
C GLY A 48 0.32 -17.83 -2.37
N GLN A 49 0.22 -17.77 -3.70
CA GLN A 49 1.35 -17.50 -4.58
C GLN A 49 1.76 -16.02 -4.50
N ALA A 50 3.06 -15.75 -4.39
CA ALA A 50 3.60 -14.40 -4.45
C ALA A 50 3.35 -13.79 -5.84
N THR A 51 2.55 -12.73 -5.90
CA THR A 51 2.22 -11.98 -7.11
C THR A 51 2.65 -10.52 -6.98
N PRO A 52 3.14 -9.90 -8.07
CA PRO A 52 3.42 -8.48 -8.08
C PRO A 52 2.10 -7.70 -7.96
N MET A 53 2.09 -6.70 -7.08
CA MET A 53 0.97 -5.77 -6.93
C MET A 53 0.81 -4.91 -8.21
N GLY A 54 -0.44 -4.70 -8.63
CA GLY A 54 -0.79 -4.03 -9.90
C GLY A 54 -1.21 -4.96 -11.04
N LEU A 55 -1.40 -6.25 -10.76
CA LEU A 55 -1.92 -7.23 -11.72
C LEU A 55 -3.41 -7.48 -11.46
N ASP A 56 -4.27 -7.21 -12.45
CA ASP A 56 -5.74 -7.36 -12.32
C ASP A 56 -6.20 -8.80 -12.07
N LYS A 57 -5.36 -9.79 -12.45
CA LYS A 57 -5.63 -11.22 -12.26
C LYS A 57 -4.38 -11.97 -11.82
N CYS A 58 -4.54 -12.94 -10.94
CA CYS A 58 -3.46 -13.83 -10.56
C CYS A 58 -3.08 -14.75 -11.73
N GLU A 59 -1.79 -14.81 -12.11
CA GLU A 59 -1.31 -15.69 -13.19
C GLU A 59 -1.43 -17.18 -12.84
N ASN A 60 -1.45 -17.51 -11.54
CA ASN A 60 -1.45 -18.90 -11.07
C ASN A 60 -2.87 -19.46 -10.86
N CYS A 61 -3.81 -18.65 -10.37
CA CYS A 61 -5.18 -19.12 -10.08
C CYS A 61 -6.29 -18.38 -10.83
N GLY A 62 -5.98 -17.31 -11.57
CA GLY A 62 -6.94 -16.55 -12.38
C GLY A 62 -7.91 -15.66 -11.61
N SER A 63 -7.80 -15.55 -10.29
CA SER A 63 -8.69 -14.73 -9.46
C SER A 63 -8.49 -13.22 -9.74
N SER A 64 -9.59 -12.47 -9.86
CA SER A 64 -9.59 -11.00 -9.99
C SER A 64 -9.07 -10.36 -8.70
N LEU A 65 -8.04 -9.53 -8.79
CA LEU A 65 -7.46 -8.79 -7.68
C LEU A 65 -7.98 -7.35 -7.78
N GLU A 66 -9.26 -7.16 -7.44
CA GLU A 66 -9.92 -5.86 -7.54
C GLU A 66 -9.36 -4.86 -6.52
N ASP A 67 -9.28 -3.61 -6.94
CA ASP A 67 -8.53 -2.56 -6.26
C ASP A 67 -8.97 -2.38 -4.80
N ASN A 68 -7.98 -2.39 -3.92
CA ASN A 68 -8.09 -2.61 -2.50
C ASN A 68 -8.53 -1.35 -1.75
N THR A 69 -9.33 -0.46 -2.35
CA THR A 69 -9.86 0.71 -1.63
C THR A 69 -10.68 0.25 -0.42
N VAL A 70 -11.50 -0.78 -0.60
CA VAL A 70 -12.28 -1.40 0.48
C VAL A 70 -11.37 -2.14 1.47
N ALA A 71 -10.33 -2.83 1.01
CA ALA A 71 -9.38 -3.51 1.89
C ALA A 71 -8.47 -2.54 2.68
N VAL A 72 -8.18 -1.35 2.15
CA VAL A 72 -7.48 -0.27 2.85
C VAL A 72 -8.38 0.32 3.93
N ILE A 73 -9.66 0.59 3.62
CA ILE A 73 -10.65 1.10 4.59
C ILE A 73 -10.90 0.05 5.69
N ILE A 74 -11.08 -1.21 5.31
CA ILE A 74 -11.16 -2.35 6.25
C ILE A 74 -9.86 -2.46 7.05
N GLY A 75 -8.70 -2.23 6.43
CA GLY A 75 -7.40 -2.18 7.10
C GLY A 75 -7.32 -1.12 8.19
N TYR A 76 -7.88 0.07 7.98
CA TYR A 76 -7.96 1.12 9.01
C TYR A 76 -8.90 0.74 10.15
N ILE A 77 -10.07 0.18 9.86
CA ILE A 77 -11.05 -0.27 10.87
C ILE A 77 -10.47 -1.42 11.71
N ILE A 78 -9.83 -2.38 11.04
CA ILE A 78 -9.12 -3.50 11.64
C ILE A 78 -7.96 -2.98 12.49
N THR A 79 -7.17 -2.01 12.04
CA THR A 79 -6.08 -1.41 12.83
C THR A 79 -6.59 -0.72 14.10
N PHE A 80 -7.77 -0.13 14.06
CA PHE A 80 -8.43 0.46 15.23
C PHE A 80 -8.96 -0.61 16.21
N LEU A 81 -9.32 -1.79 15.70
CA LEU A 81 -9.88 -2.92 16.46
C LEU A 81 -8.81 -3.93 16.95
N LEU A 82 -7.64 -3.97 16.30
CA LEU A 82 -6.53 -4.89 16.55
C LEU A 82 -5.52 -4.56 17.67
N PRO A 83 -5.57 -3.44 18.43
CA PRO A 83 -4.74 -3.31 19.62
C PRO A 83 -4.94 -4.50 20.58
N LEU A 84 -6.16 -5.05 20.63
CA LEU A 84 -6.49 -6.22 21.44
C LEU A 84 -5.94 -7.54 20.90
N LEU A 85 -5.84 -7.73 19.58
CA LEU A 85 -5.32 -8.98 19.00
C LEU A 85 -3.80 -9.06 19.07
N GLY A 86 -3.09 -7.93 19.03
CA GLY A 86 -1.63 -7.87 19.23
C GLY A 86 -1.18 -8.10 20.67
N LEU A 87 -2.06 -7.83 21.65
CA LEU A 87 -1.84 -8.09 23.07
C LEU A 87 -1.68 -9.59 23.38
N ILE A 88 -2.41 -10.45 22.68
CA ILE A 88 -2.41 -11.91 22.92
C ILE A 88 -1.02 -12.55 22.67
N PRO A 89 -0.39 -12.41 21.48
CA PRO A 89 0.96 -12.94 21.25
C PRO A 89 2.02 -12.22 22.09
N ALA A 90 1.85 -10.93 22.39
CA ALA A 90 2.77 -10.15 23.23
C ALA A 90 2.81 -10.66 24.69
N ILE A 91 1.64 -10.90 25.29
CA ILE A 91 1.52 -11.49 26.64
C ILE A 91 2.03 -12.94 26.64
N TYR A 92 1.72 -13.71 25.58
CA TYR A 92 2.19 -15.09 25.43
C TYR A 92 3.73 -15.18 25.38
N LEU A 93 4.40 -14.29 24.64
CA LEU A 93 5.86 -14.20 24.60
C LEU A 93 6.47 -13.73 25.93
N LEU A 94 5.78 -12.87 26.69
CA LEU A 94 6.21 -12.41 28.02
C LEU A 94 6.14 -13.51 29.10
N THR A 95 5.23 -14.48 28.97
CA THR A 95 5.01 -15.51 30.00
C THR A 95 6.02 -16.68 29.88
N ARG A 96 6.85 -16.69 28.82
CA ARG A 96 7.85 -17.74 28.60
C ARG A 96 9.13 -17.49 29.43
N LYS A 97 9.50 -18.47 30.29
CA LYS A 97 10.64 -18.46 31.25
C LYS A 97 12.07 -18.38 30.65
N ASN A 98 12.22 -18.18 29.33
CA ASN A 98 13.53 -18.15 28.68
C ASN A 98 14.11 -16.72 28.67
N GLY A 99 15.15 -16.48 29.48
CA GLY A 99 15.72 -15.14 29.70
C GLY A 99 16.17 -14.38 28.44
N LYS A 100 16.57 -15.07 27.37
CA LYS A 100 16.96 -14.45 26.08
C LYS A 100 15.78 -14.09 25.17
N ALA A 101 14.62 -14.75 25.31
CA ALA A 101 13.42 -14.47 24.52
C ALA A 101 12.62 -13.27 25.09
N LYS A 102 12.75 -13.03 26.40
CA LYS A 102 12.07 -11.94 27.11
C LYS A 102 12.52 -10.55 26.65
N THR A 103 13.82 -10.38 26.37
CA THR A 103 14.38 -9.09 25.92
C THR A 103 13.87 -8.69 24.53
N GLN A 104 13.68 -9.65 23.63
CA GLN A 104 13.14 -9.40 22.29
C GLN A 104 11.64 -9.09 22.32
N GLY A 105 10.89 -9.73 23.23
CA GLY A 105 9.48 -9.44 23.46
C GLY A 105 9.22 -8.02 23.99
N VAL A 106 10.08 -7.52 24.87
CA VAL A 106 9.96 -6.15 25.40
C VAL A 106 10.17 -5.10 24.32
N PHE A 107 11.11 -5.31 23.39
CA PHE A 107 11.32 -4.39 22.27
C PHE A 107 10.10 -4.32 21.34
N LEU A 108 9.50 -5.48 21.03
CA LEU A 108 8.28 -5.56 20.23
C LEU A 108 7.11 -4.83 20.90
N ILE A 109 6.92 -4.99 22.21
CA ILE A 109 5.89 -4.30 22.98
C ILE A 109 6.14 -2.79 22.98
N GLY A 110 7.41 -2.37 23.13
CA GLY A 110 7.80 -0.96 23.02
C GLY A 110 7.44 -0.35 21.67
N ILE A 111 7.69 -1.06 20.56
CA ILE A 111 7.32 -0.62 19.21
C ILE A 111 5.81 -0.52 19.04
N ILE A 112 5.04 -1.49 19.55
CA ILE A 112 3.57 -1.47 19.48
C ILE A 112 3.02 -0.28 20.25
N ILE A 113 3.50 -0.04 21.48
CA ILE A 113 3.08 1.11 22.30
C ILE A 113 3.44 2.42 21.60
N LEU A 114 4.65 2.52 21.04
CA LEU A 114 5.09 3.71 20.30
C LEU A 114 4.21 3.98 19.07
N MET A 115 3.88 2.95 18.28
CA MET A 115 2.97 3.09 17.15
C MET A 115 1.57 3.54 17.58
N ILE A 116 1.04 3.03 18.69
CA ILE A 116 -0.26 3.44 19.23
C ILE A 116 -0.21 4.91 19.63
N ILE A 117 0.82 5.35 20.34
CA ILE A 117 0.98 6.75 20.77
C ILE A 117 1.06 7.68 19.55
N LEU A 118 1.86 7.33 18.55
CA LEU A 118 1.97 8.11 17.31
C LEU A 118 0.64 8.21 16.58
N ASN A 119 -0.14 7.12 16.54
CA ASN A 119 -1.46 7.11 15.94
C ASN A 119 -2.46 8.01 16.69
N LEU A 120 -2.46 7.98 18.03
CA LEU A 120 -3.30 8.86 18.84
C LEU A 120 -2.95 10.34 18.65
N ILE A 121 -1.66 10.68 18.61
CA ILE A 121 -1.19 12.04 18.36
C ILE A 121 -1.63 12.50 16.96
N PHE A 122 -1.46 11.66 15.94
CA PHE A 122 -1.85 11.97 14.57
C PHE A 122 -3.37 12.13 14.44
N SER A 123 -4.14 11.26 15.07
CA SER A 123 -5.61 11.36 15.11
C SER A 123 -6.08 12.65 15.79
N PHE A 124 -5.44 13.04 16.89
CA PHE A 124 -5.77 14.27 17.60
C PHE A 124 -5.44 15.49 16.75
N TRP A 125 -4.30 15.47 16.06
CA TRP A 125 -3.89 16.53 15.15
C TRP A 125 -4.86 16.68 13.96
N ILE A 126 -5.28 15.57 13.35
CA ILE A 126 -6.29 15.58 12.28
C ILE A 126 -7.61 16.18 12.78
N ALA A 127 -8.11 15.73 13.92
CA ALA A 127 -9.36 16.25 14.48
C ALA A 127 -9.27 17.76 14.73
N TYR A 128 -8.15 18.23 15.27
CA TYR A 128 -7.87 19.64 15.45
C TYR A 128 -7.90 20.43 14.13
N VAL A 129 -7.24 19.93 13.09
CA VAL A 129 -7.23 20.57 11.75
C VAL A 129 -8.64 20.63 11.16
N ILE A 130 -9.43 19.57 11.29
CA ILE A 130 -10.82 19.54 10.81
C ILE A 130 -11.65 20.61 11.51
N VAL A 131 -11.59 20.69 12.84
CA VAL A 131 -12.32 21.70 13.61
C VAL A 131 -11.91 23.11 13.20
N PHE A 132 -10.61 23.34 13.03
CA PHE A 132 -10.09 24.62 12.57
C PHE A 132 -10.64 25.00 11.19
N ILE A 133 -10.64 24.07 10.23
CA ILE A 133 -11.19 24.30 8.89
C ILE A 133 -12.68 24.63 8.97
N VAL A 134 -13.46 23.88 9.76
CA VAL A 134 -14.91 24.13 9.94
C VAL A 134 -15.16 25.51 10.53
N MET A 135 -14.36 25.96 11.50
CA MET A 135 -14.48 27.31 12.05
C MET A 135 -14.16 28.39 11.01
N VAL A 136 -13.09 28.24 10.24
CA VAL A 136 -12.68 29.20 9.22
C VAL A 136 -13.71 29.29 8.09
N VAL A 137 -14.14 28.14 7.57
CA VAL A 137 -15.18 28.08 6.53
C VAL A 137 -16.50 28.64 7.06
N GLY A 138 -16.89 28.27 8.28
CA GLY A 138 -18.08 28.81 8.94
C GLY A 138 -18.06 30.33 9.06
N ALA A 139 -16.92 30.90 9.49
CA ALA A 139 -16.74 32.35 9.57
C ALA A 139 -16.81 33.02 8.18
N PHE A 140 -16.21 32.40 7.16
CA PHE A 140 -16.23 32.92 5.80
C PHE A 140 -17.65 32.91 5.20
N LEU A 141 -18.38 31.82 5.39
CA LEU A 141 -19.77 31.71 4.94
C LEU A 141 -20.67 32.73 5.64
N TRP A 142 -20.49 32.91 6.96
CA TRP A 142 -21.24 33.91 7.74
C TRP A 142 -20.94 35.34 7.26
N PHE A 143 -19.68 35.65 6.96
CA PHE A 143 -19.29 36.96 6.44
C PHE A 143 -19.91 37.25 5.06
N ASN A 144 -19.92 36.25 4.16
CA ASN A 144 -20.51 36.40 2.83
C ASN A 144 -22.02 36.65 2.88
N ASP A 145 -22.73 35.91 3.75
CA ASP A 145 -24.17 36.10 3.98
C ASP A 145 -24.48 37.50 4.54
N TYR A 146 -23.69 37.97 5.50
CA TYR A 146 -23.82 39.32 6.06
C TYR A 146 -23.66 40.43 5.00
N THR A 147 -22.73 40.26 4.06
CA THR A 147 -22.52 41.26 2.98
C THR A 147 -23.64 41.30 1.95
N LEU A 148 -24.36 40.20 1.74
CA LEU A 148 -25.53 40.15 0.85
C LEU A 148 -26.73 40.91 1.43
N PHE A 149 -26.90 40.92 2.75
CA PHE A 149 -28.00 41.64 3.42
C PHE A 149 -27.83 43.16 3.45
N GLN A 150 -26.63 43.69 3.25
CA GLN A 150 -26.33 45.12 3.29
C GLN A 150 -26.45 45.82 1.92
N LYS A 151 -26.80 45.08 0.86
CA LYS A 151 -26.82 45.56 -0.53
C LYS A 151 -28.24 45.52 -1.10
#